data_AF-A0A3C1GME4-F1
#
_entry.id   AF-A0A3C1GME4-F1
#
_cell.length_a   1.000
_cell.length_b   1.000
_cell.length_c   1.000
_cell.angle_alpha   90.00
_cell.angle_beta   90.00
_cell.angle_gamma   90.00
#
_symmetry.space_group_name_H-M   'P 1'
#
loop_
_entity.id
_entity.type
_entity.pdbx_description
1 polymer ?
#
loop_
_entity_poly.entity_id
_entity_poly.type
_entity_poly.pdbx_seq_one_letter_code
_entity_poly.pdbx_strand_id
1 'polypeptide(L)'
;MASNGMPVAVDLSTPEHRAAFERGQANFNKRVGQRNHACADCHTPGSGRGADRFLGGRLLGNVENGLTRHFPTWRTSQAQVWDMRKRMQWCLTPLGMNMLPADAVEYAELELYLTSFDKGKPISVPGIRH
;
A
#
# COMPACT_ATOMS: atom_id res chain seq x y z
N MET A 1 -2.42 21.84 4.38
CA MET A 1 -1.52 20.83 3.77
C MET A 1 -1.27 21.22 2.34
N ALA A 2 -0.01 21.27 1.93
CA ALA A 2 0.42 21.95 0.71
C ALA A 2 -0.07 21.31 -0.61
N SER A 3 -0.30 19.98 -0.62
CA SER A 3 -0.61 19.25 -1.87
C SER A 3 -2.03 18.67 -1.94
N ASN A 4 -2.91 18.95 -0.97
CA ASN A 4 -4.29 18.45 -1.03
C ASN A 4 -5.01 18.99 -2.29
N GLY A 5 -5.73 18.10 -2.98
CA GLY A 5 -6.41 18.42 -4.24
C GLY A 5 -5.52 18.32 -5.47
N MET A 6 -4.18 18.36 -5.33
CA MET A 6 -3.28 18.12 -6.46
C MET A 6 -3.38 16.65 -6.91
N PRO A 7 -3.27 16.35 -8.21
CA PRO A 7 -3.25 14.98 -8.68
C PRO A 7 -1.97 14.28 -8.24
N VAL A 8 -2.08 13.01 -7.86
CA VAL A 8 -0.90 12.15 -7.67
C VAL A 8 -0.18 12.00 -9.00
N ALA A 9 1.09 12.39 -9.02
CA ALA A 9 1.97 12.30 -10.17
C ALA A 9 3.24 11.53 -9.79
N VAL A 10 3.41 10.35 -10.38
CA VAL A 10 4.61 9.52 -10.24
C VAL A 10 5.41 9.60 -11.54
N ASP A 11 6.69 9.92 -11.44
CA ASP A 11 7.61 9.98 -12.58
C ASP A 11 8.29 8.61 -12.80
N LEU A 12 8.08 8.03 -13.97
CA LEU A 12 8.69 6.76 -14.42
C LEU A 12 9.51 6.95 -15.71
N SER A 13 9.95 8.18 -15.99
CA SER A 13 10.65 8.55 -17.23
C SER A 13 12.07 7.97 -17.32
N THR A 14 12.75 7.77 -16.20
CA THR A 14 14.12 7.24 -16.15
C THR A 14 14.15 5.70 -16.06
N PRO A 15 15.21 5.04 -16.57
CA PRO A 15 15.42 3.61 -16.37
C PRO A 15 15.42 3.18 -14.90
N GLU A 16 15.99 4.01 -14.02
CA GLU A 16 16.10 3.73 -12.59
C GLU A 16 14.73 3.72 -11.91
N HIS A 17 13.85 4.68 -12.25
CA HIS A 17 12.48 4.72 -11.72
C HIS A 17 11.66 3.52 -12.19
N ARG A 18 11.80 3.11 -13.46
CA ARG A 18 11.14 1.90 -13.98
C ARG A 18 11.64 0.64 -13.29
N ALA A 19 12.95 0.51 -13.09
CA ALA A 19 13.51 -0.64 -12.39
C ALA A 19 13.01 -0.72 -10.94
N ALA A 20 12.90 0.40 -10.23
CA ALA A 20 12.31 0.46 -8.89
C ALA A 20 10.82 0.08 -8.90
N PHE A 21 10.07 0.57 -9.89
CA PHE A 21 8.67 0.25 -10.09
C PHE A 21 8.43 -1.25 -10.34
N GLU A 22 9.25 -1.86 -11.20
CA GLU A 22 9.21 -3.30 -11.50
C GLU A 22 9.53 -4.15 -10.28
N ARG A 23 10.51 -3.76 -9.45
CA ARG A 23 10.79 -4.43 -8.18
C ARG A 23 9.64 -4.30 -7.18
N GLY A 24 9.02 -3.12 -7.11
CA GLY A 24 7.78 -2.91 -6.35
C GLY A 24 6.63 -3.82 -6.80
N GLN A 25 6.43 -3.93 -8.12
CA GLN A 25 5.45 -4.82 -8.72
C GLN A 25 5.76 -6.30 -8.40
N ALA A 26 7.02 -6.71 -8.50
CA ALA A 26 7.43 -8.06 -8.15
C ALA A 26 7.14 -8.36 -6.68
N ASN A 27 7.44 -7.43 -5.77
CA ASN A 27 7.13 -7.54 -4.35
C ASN A 27 5.61 -7.63 -4.07
N PHE A 28 4.79 -6.85 -4.77
CA PHE A 28 3.33 -6.90 -4.64
C PHE A 28 2.74 -8.28 -5.00
N ASN A 29 3.35 -8.96 -5.98
CA ASN A 29 2.94 -10.29 -6.45
C ASN A 29 3.68 -11.44 -5.76
N LYS A 30 4.68 -11.15 -4.94
CA LYS A 30 5.47 -12.17 -4.23
C LYS A 30 4.68 -12.72 -3.05
N ARG A 31 4.56 -14.04 -2.98
CA ARG A 31 4.03 -14.72 -1.79
C ARG A 31 5.05 -14.72 -0.67
N VAL A 32 4.62 -14.34 0.53
CA VAL A 32 5.50 -14.17 1.69
C VAL A 32 4.89 -14.73 2.97
N GLY A 33 5.75 -14.88 3.98
CA GLY A 33 5.37 -15.35 5.31
C GLY A 33 4.95 -16.81 5.35
N GLN A 34 4.65 -17.29 6.56
CA GLN A 34 4.21 -18.67 6.80
C GLN A 34 2.90 -19.02 6.09
N ARG A 35 2.04 -18.02 5.83
CA ARG A 35 0.76 -18.22 5.13
C ARG A 35 0.87 -18.21 3.61
N ASN A 36 2.04 -17.91 3.04
CA ASN A 36 2.32 -17.98 1.62
C ASN A 36 1.31 -17.19 0.75
N HIS A 37 1.06 -15.92 1.11
CA HIS A 37 0.17 -15.02 0.36
C HIS A 37 0.91 -13.78 -0.15
N ALA A 38 0.44 -13.25 -1.27
CA ALA A 38 0.89 -11.99 -1.84
C ALA A 38 -0.09 -10.84 -1.54
N CYS A 39 0.34 -9.59 -1.70
CA CYS A 39 -0.56 -8.44 -1.60
C CYS A 39 -1.70 -8.54 -2.63
N ALA A 40 -1.35 -8.97 -3.85
CA ALA A 40 -2.28 -9.20 -4.95
C ALA A 40 -3.39 -10.21 -4.61
N ASP A 41 -3.10 -11.20 -3.76
CA ASP A 41 -4.10 -12.21 -3.38
C ASP A 41 -5.29 -11.58 -2.63
N CYS A 42 -5.07 -10.49 -1.89
CA CYS A 42 -6.07 -9.88 -1.01
C CYS A 42 -6.55 -8.50 -1.46
N HIS A 43 -5.75 -7.75 -2.22
CA HIS A 43 -6.05 -6.36 -2.57
C HIS A 43 -6.43 -6.15 -4.04
N THR A 44 -6.29 -7.17 -4.89
CA THR A 44 -6.70 -7.11 -6.30
C THR A 44 -8.14 -7.60 -6.48
N PRO A 45 -9.01 -6.83 -7.16
CA PRO A 45 -10.37 -7.28 -7.50
C PRO A 45 -10.37 -8.60 -8.26
N GLY A 46 -11.35 -9.45 -7.97
CA GLY A 46 -11.47 -10.75 -8.64
C GLY A 46 -10.43 -11.81 -8.22
N SER A 47 -9.49 -11.50 -7.32
CA SER A 47 -8.53 -12.49 -6.78
C SER A 47 -9.18 -13.63 -5.97
N GLY A 48 -10.47 -13.47 -5.64
CA GLY A 48 -11.27 -14.44 -4.90
C GLY A 48 -11.11 -14.40 -3.37
N ARG A 49 -10.12 -13.67 -2.82
CA ARG A 49 -9.80 -13.78 -1.38
C ARG A 49 -10.05 -12.55 -0.51
N GLY A 50 -10.18 -11.33 -1.04
CA GLY A 50 -10.24 -10.19 -0.11
C GLY A 50 -10.65 -8.81 -0.60
N ALA A 51 -10.39 -8.43 -1.86
CA ALA A 51 -10.67 -7.05 -2.29
C ALA A 51 -12.17 -6.76 -2.15
N ASP A 52 -12.49 -5.62 -1.53
CA ASP A 52 -13.86 -5.20 -1.22
C ASP A 52 -14.64 -6.16 -0.31
N ARG A 53 -13.93 -7.01 0.45
CA ARG A 53 -14.50 -7.95 1.42
C ARG A 53 -13.90 -7.75 2.81
N PHE A 54 -14.65 -8.17 3.82
CA PHE A 54 -14.16 -8.20 5.19
C PHE A 54 -13.28 -9.43 5.42
N LEU A 55 -12.07 -9.21 5.94
CA LEU A 55 -11.19 -10.25 6.43
C LEU A 55 -10.74 -9.90 7.85
N GLY A 56 -11.06 -10.77 8.83
CA GLY A 56 -10.73 -10.53 10.23
C GLY A 56 -11.34 -9.23 10.79
N GLY A 57 -12.58 -8.91 10.40
CA GLY A 57 -13.30 -7.71 10.84
C GLY A 57 -12.88 -6.40 10.18
N ARG A 58 -12.06 -6.45 9.12
CA ARG A 58 -11.56 -5.27 8.42
C ARG A 58 -11.91 -5.34 6.94
N LEU A 59 -12.47 -4.26 6.40
CA LEU A 59 -12.63 -4.12 4.95
C LEU A 59 -11.24 -3.96 4.31
N LEU A 60 -10.91 -4.85 3.39
CA LEU A 60 -9.65 -4.75 2.66
C LEU A 60 -9.79 -3.76 1.51
N GLY A 61 -8.81 -2.86 1.39
CA GLY A 61 -8.77 -1.89 0.31
C GLY A 61 -8.59 -2.56 -1.04
N ASN A 62 -9.35 -2.12 -2.03
CA ASN A 62 -9.15 -2.47 -3.43
C ASN A 62 -8.08 -1.55 -4.02
N VAL A 63 -7.04 -2.12 -4.62
CA VAL A 63 -5.94 -1.35 -5.23
C VAL A 63 -6.43 -0.38 -6.30
N GLU A 64 -7.43 -0.74 -7.10
CA GLU A 64 -7.98 0.08 -8.18
C GLU A 64 -8.64 1.36 -7.66
N ASN A 65 -9.17 1.33 -6.43
CA ASN A 65 -9.73 2.51 -5.76
C ASN A 65 -8.64 3.46 -5.25
N GLY A 66 -7.40 2.99 -5.12
CA GLY A 66 -6.28 3.76 -4.60
C GLY A 66 -5.91 3.38 -3.16
N LEU A 67 -4.64 3.52 -2.82
CA LEU A 67 -4.09 3.04 -1.55
C LEU A 67 -3.28 4.08 -0.79
N THR A 68 -2.50 4.92 -1.47
CA THR A 68 -1.47 5.76 -0.83
C THR A 68 -1.87 7.23 -0.76
N ARG A 69 -2.74 7.74 -1.65
CA ARG A 69 -3.10 9.18 -1.73
C ARG A 69 -3.71 9.81 -0.46
N HIS A 70 -4.05 8.97 0.52
CA HIS A 70 -4.63 9.35 1.81
C HIS A 70 -3.66 9.21 2.99
N PHE A 71 -2.43 8.75 2.73
CA PHE A 71 -1.41 8.60 3.76
C PHE A 71 -0.57 9.87 3.89
N PRO A 72 -0.22 10.29 5.12
CA PRO A 72 -0.47 9.60 6.39
C PRO A 72 -1.95 9.66 6.83
N THR A 73 -2.40 8.65 7.59
CA THR A 73 -3.78 8.55 8.10
C THR A 73 -3.82 8.53 9.62
N TRP A 74 -4.78 9.23 10.22
CA TRP A 74 -5.16 9.01 11.62
C TRP A 74 -5.91 7.67 11.74
N ARG A 75 -5.42 6.79 12.61
CA ARG A 75 -6.01 5.48 12.92
C ARG A 75 -6.79 5.56 14.22
N THR A 76 -8.11 5.61 14.15
CA THR A 76 -8.93 5.78 15.36
C THR A 76 -8.78 4.61 16.31
N SER A 77 -8.59 3.37 15.80
CA SER A 77 -8.41 2.19 16.65
C SER A 77 -7.12 2.22 17.46
N GLN A 78 -6.13 3.04 17.07
CA GLN A 78 -4.81 3.11 17.69
C GLN A 78 -4.51 4.48 18.32
N ALA A 79 -5.41 5.47 18.14
CA ALA A 79 -5.20 6.87 18.52
C ALA A 79 -3.82 7.42 18.05
N GLN A 80 -3.41 7.07 16.83
CA GLN A 80 -2.09 7.39 16.28
C GLN A 80 -2.15 7.67 14.77
N VAL A 81 -1.22 8.50 14.28
CA VAL A 81 -0.97 8.67 12.84
C VAL A 81 -0.11 7.52 12.32
N TRP A 82 -0.53 6.93 11.20
CA TRP A 82 0.22 5.88 10.51
C TRP A 82 0.56 6.34 9.09
N ASP A 83 1.80 6.09 8.68
CA ASP A 83 2.25 6.21 7.30
C ASP A 83 2.03 4.88 6.54
N MET A 84 2.40 4.88 5.26
CA MET A 84 2.23 3.71 4.40
C MET A 84 3.15 2.55 4.84
N ARG A 85 4.36 2.85 5.32
CA ARG A 85 5.35 1.84 5.76
C ARG A 85 4.89 1.08 6.99
N LYS A 86 4.38 1.78 8.00
CA LYS A 86 3.76 1.16 9.18
C LYS A 86 2.53 0.34 8.80
N ARG A 87 1.75 0.79 7.81
CA ARG A 87 0.63 0.00 7.28
C ARG A 87 1.11 -1.28 6.60
N MET A 88 2.18 -1.25 5.81
CA MET A 88 2.78 -2.42 5.18
C MET A 88 3.28 -3.42 6.22
N GLN A 89 4.04 -2.96 7.22
CA GLN A 89 4.48 -3.81 8.34
C GLN A 89 3.30 -4.49 9.05
N TRP A 90 2.23 -3.74 9.33
CA TRP A 90 1.03 -4.30 9.94
C TRP A 90 0.29 -5.31 9.05
N CYS A 91 0.35 -5.15 7.72
CA CYS A 91 -0.20 -6.11 6.75
C CYS A 91 0.55 -7.45 6.78
N LEU A 92 1.86 -7.40 7.03
CA LEU A 92 2.73 -8.58 7.06
C LEU A 92 2.58 -9.42 8.34
N THR A 93 2.14 -8.82 9.45
CA THR A 93 1.89 -9.52 10.72
C THR A 93 0.98 -10.74 10.57
N PRO A 94 -0.25 -10.65 10.02
CA PRO A 94 -1.11 -11.82 9.85
C PRO A 94 -0.56 -12.84 8.85
N LEU A 95 0.43 -12.50 8.01
CA LEU A 95 1.07 -13.46 7.11
C LEU A 95 2.16 -14.29 7.80
N GLY A 96 2.54 -13.94 9.04
CA GLY A 96 3.63 -14.59 9.76
C GLY A 96 4.99 -14.26 9.13
N MET A 97 5.19 -13.01 8.72
CA MET A 97 6.44 -12.51 8.14
C MET A 97 7.13 -11.54 9.12
N ASN A 98 8.47 -11.57 9.14
CA ASN A 98 9.25 -10.55 9.83
C ASN A 98 9.12 -9.19 9.12
N MET A 99 9.06 -8.12 9.91
CA MET A 99 9.01 -6.75 9.39
C MET A 99 10.41 -6.29 9.01
N LEU A 100 10.53 -5.60 7.87
CA LEU A 100 11.76 -4.89 7.53
C LEU A 100 11.84 -3.58 8.34
N PRO A 101 13.05 -2.99 8.48
CA PRO A 101 13.20 -1.61 8.94
C PRO A 101 12.32 -0.65 8.13
N ALA A 102 11.84 0.42 8.76
CA ALA A 102 10.92 1.35 8.11
C ALA A 102 11.55 2.08 6.90
N ASP A 103 12.88 2.19 6.87
CA ASP A 103 13.68 2.79 5.80
C ASP A 103 14.18 1.79 4.75
N ALA A 104 13.76 0.52 4.83
CA ALA A 104 14.12 -0.50 3.84
C ALA A 104 13.67 -0.11 2.43
N VAL A 105 14.57 -0.31 1.45
CA VAL A 105 14.35 0.08 0.05
C VAL A 105 13.15 -0.65 -0.56
N GLU A 106 12.91 -1.90 -0.15
CA GLU A 106 11.79 -2.71 -0.61
C GLU A 106 10.43 -2.07 -0.28
N TYR A 107 10.33 -1.35 0.84
CA TYR A 107 9.12 -0.60 1.18
C TYR A 107 8.96 0.66 0.33
N ALA A 108 10.05 1.36 0.00
CA ALA A 108 9.99 2.51 -0.90
C ALA A 108 9.57 2.09 -2.32
N GLU A 109 10.12 0.98 -2.82
CA GLU A 109 9.77 0.43 -4.13
C GLU A 109 8.33 -0.08 -4.19
N LEU A 110 7.87 -0.77 -3.14
CA LEU A 110 6.49 -1.18 -3.02
C LEU A 110 5.55 0.04 -2.93
N GLU A 111 5.89 1.06 -2.16
CA GLU A 111 5.12 2.30 -2.06
C GLU A 111 5.03 3.03 -3.41
N LEU A 112 6.11 3.06 -4.20
CA LEU A 112 6.12 3.58 -5.57
C LEU A 112 5.10 2.84 -6.45
N TYR A 113 5.13 1.49 -6.42
CA TYR A 113 4.19 0.68 -7.18
C TYR A 113 2.74 0.92 -6.73
N LEU A 114 2.48 0.94 -5.43
CA LEU A 114 1.13 1.16 -4.88
C LEU A 114 0.59 2.56 -5.20
N THR A 115 1.46 3.57 -5.23
CA THR A 115 1.08 4.95 -5.57
C THR A 115 0.68 5.10 -7.04
N SER A 116 1.12 4.19 -7.93
CA SER A 116 0.71 4.24 -9.33
C SER A 116 -0.79 4.00 -9.53
N PHE A 117 -1.45 3.23 -8.65
CA PHE A 117 -2.90 3.06 -8.66
C PHE A 117 -3.65 4.35 -8.32
N ASP A 118 -2.97 5.32 -7.73
CA ASP A 118 -3.50 6.63 -7.41
C ASP A 118 -3.23 7.69 -8.47
N LYS A 119 -2.49 7.37 -9.54
CA LYS A 119 -2.10 8.34 -10.57
C LYS A 119 -3.30 9.12 -11.11
N GLY A 120 -3.19 10.45 -11.07
CA GLY A 120 -4.23 11.39 -11.50
C GLY A 120 -5.34 11.64 -10.47
N LYS A 121 -5.47 10.83 -9.41
CA LYS A 121 -6.45 11.05 -8.34
C LYS A 121 -5.98 12.18 -7.42
N PRO A 122 -6.89 12.99 -6.84
CA PRO A 122 -6.51 14.09 -5.97
C PRO A 122 -5.95 13.58 -4.63
N ILE A 123 -4.84 14.14 -4.16
CA ILE A 123 -4.29 13.89 -2.83
C ILE A 123 -5.29 14.36 -1.78
N SER A 124 -5.49 13.57 -0.72
CA SER A 124 -6.44 13.87 0.34
C SER A 124 -5.90 13.35 1.68
N VAL A 125 -5.09 14.19 2.32
CA VAL A 125 -4.34 13.91 3.55
C VAL A 125 -4.69 14.92 4.67
N PRO A 126 -4.58 14.53 5.97
CA PRO A 126 -4.44 13.16 6.41
C PRO A 126 -5.74 12.40 6.17
N GLY A 127 -5.63 11.12 5.86
CA GLY A 127 -6.79 10.23 5.88
C GLY A 127 -7.29 10.04 7.31
N ILE A 128 -8.55 9.65 7.45
CA ILE A 128 -9.10 9.13 8.70
C ILE A 128 -9.61 7.72 8.43
N ARG A 129 -9.12 6.74 9.18
CA ARG A 129 -9.51 5.33 9.05
C ARG A 129 -9.61 4.69 10.43
N HIS A 130 -10.47 3.68 10.56
CA HIS A 130 -10.57 2.89 11.79
C HIS A 130 -9.32 2.02 11.98
#